data_AF-A0A5R9PI92-F1
#
_entry.id   AF-A0A5R9PI92-F1
#
_cell.length_a   1.000
_cell.length_b   1.000
_cell.length_c   1.000
_cell.angle_alpha   90.00
_cell.angle_beta   90.00
_cell.angle_gamma   90.00
#
_symmetry.space_group_name_H-M   'P 1'
#
loop_
_entity.id
_entity.type
_entity.pdbx_description
1 polymer ?
#
loop_
_entity_poly.entity_id
_entity_poly.type
_entity_poly.pdbx_seq_one_letter_code
_entity_poly.pdbx_strand_id
1 'polypeptide(L)'
;MSALARYCQHLSPALRAYYRASALPSLLFLALTGLHEWLSRQPDLARWLRFAGALAPAAAMAWLFACYLRFLRDCDELERGIELKALAWAAGISLQGLMALLFLIDAGLLDWPQKRLMAVLTVLLLASYALVRGGLHRRYA
;
A
#
# COMPACT_ATOMS: atom_id res chain seq x y z
N MET A 1 -7.15 -29.66 8.80
CA MET A 1 -7.49 -28.29 8.31
C MET A 1 -6.27 -27.38 8.44
N SER A 2 -5.84 -26.73 7.36
CA SER A 2 -4.70 -25.81 7.39
C SER A 2 -5.01 -24.55 8.21
N ALA A 3 -3.99 -23.92 8.80
CA ALA A 3 -4.15 -22.68 9.56
C ALA A 3 -4.82 -21.56 8.75
N LEU A 4 -4.54 -21.51 7.44
CA LEU A 4 -5.17 -20.60 6.48
C LEU A 4 -6.68 -20.79 6.36
N ALA A 5 -7.17 -22.04 6.38
CA ALA A 5 -8.60 -22.31 6.31
C ALA A 5 -9.35 -21.81 7.56
N ARG A 6 -8.74 -21.93 8.75
CA ARG A 6 -9.29 -21.40 10.00
C ARG A 6 -9.31 -19.87 10.02
N TYR A 7 -8.25 -19.22 9.54
CA TYR A 7 -8.21 -17.76 9.39
C TYR A 7 -9.32 -17.26 8.46
N CYS A 8 -9.48 -17.88 7.29
CA CYS A 8 -10.53 -17.53 6.32
C CYS A 8 -11.96 -17.67 6.86
N GLN A 9 -12.18 -18.57 7.82
CA GLN A 9 -13.48 -18.77 8.47
C GLN A 9 -13.85 -17.64 9.45
N HIS A 10 -12.85 -16.94 10.02
CA HIS A 10 -13.07 -15.84 10.97
C HIS A 10 -13.17 -14.47 10.28
N LEU A 11 -12.91 -14.38 8.98
CA LEU A 11 -13.01 -13.13 8.22
C LEU A 11 -14.47 -12.77 7.92
N SER A 12 -14.80 -11.48 8.03
CA SER A 12 -16.08 -10.95 7.59
C SER A 12 -16.32 -11.27 6.10
N PRO A 13 -17.57 -11.44 5.65
CA PRO A 13 -17.88 -11.71 4.25
C PRO A 13 -17.31 -10.63 3.31
N ALA A 14 -17.37 -9.36 3.71
CA ALA A 14 -16.82 -8.22 2.98
C ALA A 14 -15.29 -8.35 2.81
N LEU A 15 -14.58 -8.67 3.89
CA LEU A 15 -13.12 -8.83 3.86
C LEU A 15 -12.69 -10.04 3.02
N ARG A 16 -13.46 -11.12 3.04
CA ARG A 16 -13.22 -12.28 2.15
C ARG A 16 -13.42 -11.92 0.67
N ALA A 17 -14.47 -11.17 0.35
CA ALA A 17 -14.71 -10.70 -1.01
C ALA A 17 -13.59 -9.76 -1.49
N TYR A 18 -13.12 -8.87 -0.60
CA TYR A 18 -11.97 -8.01 -0.85
C TYR A 18 -10.72 -8.82 -1.20
N TYR A 19 -10.31 -9.78 -0.36
CA TYR A 19 -9.10 -10.56 -0.62
C TYR A 19 -9.15 -11.37 -1.92
N ARG A 20 -10.32 -11.90 -2.27
CA ARG A 20 -10.51 -12.58 -3.56
C ARG A 20 -10.37 -11.61 -4.73
N ALA A 21 -11.01 -10.44 -4.63
CA ALA A 21 -10.94 -9.41 -5.66
C ALA A 21 -9.55 -8.79 -5.80
N SER A 22 -8.82 -8.66 -4.69
CA SER A 22 -7.49 -8.06 -4.65
C SER A 22 -6.37 -9.02 -5.06
N ALA A 23 -6.64 -10.33 -5.11
CA ALA A 23 -5.62 -11.33 -5.46
C ALA A 23 -5.02 -11.09 -6.85
N LEU A 24 -5.87 -10.87 -7.86
CA LEU A 24 -5.42 -10.62 -9.24
C LEU A 24 -4.57 -9.34 -9.36
N PRO A 25 -5.03 -8.15 -8.94
CA PRO A 25 -4.20 -6.94 -9.02
C PRO A 25 -2.93 -7.02 -8.16
N SER A 26 -2.94 -7.77 -7.04
CA SER A 26 -1.73 -7.99 -6.24
C SER A 26 -0.70 -8.82 -6.99
N LEU A 27 -1.12 -9.93 -7.62
CA LEU A 27 -0.23 -10.74 -8.45
C LEU A 27 0.28 -9.96 -9.66
N LEU A 28 -0.59 -9.16 -10.29
CA LEU A 28 -0.22 -8.28 -11.39
C LEU A 28 0.82 -7.24 -10.95
N PHE A 29 0.63 -6.62 -9.79
CA PHE A 29 1.58 -5.66 -9.22
C PHE A 29 2.96 -6.29 -9.03
N LEU A 30 3.02 -7.48 -8.42
CA LEU A 30 4.29 -8.19 -8.21
C LEU A 30 4.95 -8.56 -9.53
N ALA A 31 4.19 -9.11 -10.48
CA ALA A 31 4.69 -9.48 -11.80
C ALA A 31 5.23 -8.27 -12.57
N LEU A 32 4.51 -7.14 -12.57
CA LEU A 32 4.91 -5.91 -13.23
C LEU A 32 6.12 -5.26 -12.56
N THR A 33 6.24 -5.36 -11.23
CA THR A 33 7.42 -4.86 -10.50
C THR A 33 8.66 -5.69 -10.86
N GLY A 34 8.54 -7.01 -10.94
CA GLY A 34 9.62 -7.88 -11.41
C GLY A 34 9.98 -7.64 -12.88
N LEU A 35 8.98 -7.44 -13.72
CA LEU A 35 9.17 -7.08 -15.13
C LEU A 35 9.88 -5.72 -15.26
N HIS A 36 9.51 -4.72 -14.46
CA HIS A 36 10.17 -3.43 -14.42
C HIS A 36 11.65 -3.56 -14.06
N GLU A 37 11.98 -4.32 -13.01
CA GLU A 37 13.37 -4.57 -12.59
C GLU A 37 14.18 -5.29 -13.68
N TRP A 38 13.55 -6.21 -14.42
CA TRP A 38 14.19 -6.86 -15.56
C TRP A 38 14.40 -5.87 -16.73
N LEU A 39 13.38 -5.09 -17.09
CA LEU A 39 13.44 -4.07 -18.14
C LEU A 39 14.45 -2.96 -17.82
N SER A 40 14.62 -2.60 -16.55
CA SER A 40 15.56 -1.54 -16.15
C SER A 40 17.02 -1.91 -16.37
N ARG A 41 17.32 -3.22 -16.45
CA ARG A 41 18.66 -3.76 -16.71
C ARG A 41 18.99 -3.93 -18.19
N GLN A 42 18.00 -3.75 -19.08
CA GLN A 42 18.23 -3.85 -20.51
C GLN A 42 18.77 -2.52 -21.09
N PRO A 43 20.00 -2.49 -21.64
CA PRO A 43 20.62 -1.25 -22.10
C PRO A 43 19.96 -0.68 -23.36
N ASP A 44 19.49 -1.54 -24.27
CA ASP A 44 19.00 -1.15 -25.61
C ASP A 44 17.48 -0.94 -25.69
N LEU A 45 16.80 -0.94 -24.54
CA LEU A 45 15.35 -0.85 -24.51
C LEU A 45 14.87 0.57 -24.86
N ALA A 46 13.91 0.67 -25.77
CA ALA A 46 13.32 1.95 -26.16
C ALA A 46 12.78 2.71 -24.93
N ARG A 47 13.04 4.02 -24.87
CA ARG A 47 12.72 4.88 -23.72
C ARG A 47 11.24 4.82 -23.32
N TRP A 48 10.33 4.80 -24.30
CA TRP A 48 8.89 4.73 -24.05
C TRP A 48 8.49 3.42 -23.35
N LEU A 49 9.15 2.30 -23.67
CA LEU A 49 8.86 1.01 -23.07
C LEU A 49 9.39 0.93 -21.63
N ARG A 50 10.53 1.56 -21.33
CA ARG A 50 11.03 1.72 -19.95
C ARG A 50 10.07 2.55 -19.11
N PHE A 51 9.55 3.64 -19.68
CA PHE A 51 8.57 4.50 -19.03
C PHE A 51 7.26 3.75 -18.75
N ALA A 52 6.71 3.06 -19.76
CA ALA A 52 5.52 2.23 -19.60
C ALA A 52 5.74 1.13 -18.53
N GLY A 53 6.89 0.45 -18.56
CA GLY A 53 7.26 -0.55 -17.56
C GLY A 53 7.36 0.01 -16.15
N ALA A 54 7.84 1.25 -15.98
CA ALA A 54 7.91 1.92 -14.68
C ALA A 54 6.53 2.32 -14.12
N LEU A 55 5.59 2.68 -14.99
CA LEU A 55 4.24 3.08 -14.58
C LEU A 55 3.26 1.90 -14.44
N ALA A 56 3.53 0.77 -15.09
CA ALA A 56 2.62 -0.38 -15.07
C ALA A 56 2.29 -0.88 -13.64
N PRO A 57 3.24 -1.00 -12.69
CA PRO A 57 2.93 -1.34 -11.31
C PRO A 57 1.98 -0.33 -10.65
N ALA A 58 2.09 0.97 -10.96
CA ALA A 58 1.20 1.99 -10.41
C ALA A 58 -0.26 1.79 -10.87
N ALA A 59 -0.49 1.33 -12.11
CA ALA A 59 -1.83 0.99 -12.59
C ALA A 59 -2.42 -0.21 -11.84
N ALA A 60 -1.61 -1.24 -11.56
CA ALA A 60 -2.02 -2.38 -10.74
C ALA A 60 -2.39 -1.95 -9.31
N MET A 61 -1.60 -1.03 -8.73
CA MET A 61 -1.87 -0.45 -7.42
C MET A 61 -3.15 0.38 -7.41
N ALA A 62 -3.43 1.16 -8.46
CA ALA A 62 -4.68 1.90 -8.60
C ALA A 62 -5.90 0.96 -8.65
N TRP A 63 -5.76 -0.18 -9.32
CA TRP A 63 -6.81 -1.22 -9.29
C TRP A 63 -6.98 -1.82 -7.90
N LEU A 64 -5.89 -2.12 -7.19
CA LEU A 64 -5.95 -2.56 -5.79
C LEU A 64 -6.69 -1.55 -4.90
N PHE A 65 -6.44 -0.26 -5.11
CA PHE A 65 -7.13 0.82 -4.43
C PHE A 65 -8.62 0.84 -4.75
N ALA A 66 -9.01 0.64 -6.02
CA ALA A 66 -10.42 0.52 -6.40
C ALA A 66 -11.11 -0.69 -5.73
N CYS A 67 -10.41 -1.83 -5.60
CA CYS A 67 -10.92 -2.97 -4.84
C CYS A 67 -11.12 -2.62 -3.36
N TYR A 68 -10.23 -1.83 -2.78
CA TYR A 68 -10.32 -1.38 -1.40
C TYR A 68 -11.46 -0.37 -1.19
N LEU A 69 -11.69 0.56 -2.12
CA LEU A 69 -12.85 1.46 -2.06
C LEU A 69 -14.18 0.70 -2.13
N ARG A 70 -14.25 -0.35 -2.95
CA ARG A 70 -15.41 -1.24 -2.97
C ARG A 70 -15.59 -1.97 -1.64
N PHE A 71 -14.50 -2.46 -1.05
CA PHE A 71 -14.52 -3.06 0.28
C PHE A 71 -15.08 -2.10 1.34
N LEU A 72 -14.61 -0.84 1.39
CA LEU A 72 -15.12 0.16 2.35
C LEU A 72 -16.62 0.41 2.21
N ARG A 73 -17.15 0.34 0.98
CA ARG A 73 -18.58 0.49 0.72
C ARG A 73 -19.39 -0.71 1.23
N ASP A 74 -18.81 -1.90 1.14
CA ASP A 74 -19.46 -3.16 1.49
C ASP A 74 -19.28 -3.52 3.00
N CYS A 75 -18.48 -2.73 3.74
CA CYS A 75 -18.31 -2.85 5.20
C CYS A 75 -19.51 -2.31 5.97
N ASP A 76 -19.68 -2.80 7.20
CA ASP A 76 -20.59 -2.15 8.16
C ASP A 76 -20.06 -0.77 8.60
N GLU A 77 -20.90 0.02 9.24
CA GLU A 77 -20.56 1.39 9.66
C GLU A 77 -19.40 1.45 10.66
N LEU A 78 -19.27 0.44 11.52
CA LEU A 78 -18.22 0.38 12.54
C LEU A 78 -16.87 0.06 11.91
N GLU A 79 -16.79 -1.00 11.10
CA GLU A 79 -15.61 -1.44 10.36
C GLU A 79 -15.18 -0.33 9.39
N ARG A 80 -16.10 0.24 8.63
CA ARG A 80 -15.83 1.40 7.76
C ARG A 80 -15.29 2.59 8.54
N GLY A 81 -15.85 2.88 9.71
CA GLY A 81 -15.39 3.96 10.59
C GLY A 81 -13.98 3.73 11.13
N ILE A 82 -13.62 2.49 11.47
CA ILE A 82 -12.26 2.10 11.89
C ILE A 82 -11.27 2.28 10.73
N GLU A 83 -11.61 1.77 9.54
CA GLU A 83 -10.79 1.87 8.34
C GLU A 83 -10.49 3.33 7.95
N LEU A 84 -11.53 4.16 7.86
CA LEU A 84 -11.37 5.57 7.47
C LEU A 84 -10.54 6.36 8.49
N LYS A 85 -10.75 6.13 9.80
CA LYS A 85 -9.92 6.76 10.84
C LYS A 85 -8.47 6.31 10.74
N ALA A 86 -8.22 5.02 10.49
CA ALA A 86 -6.87 4.49 10.32
C ALA A 86 -6.17 5.10 9.10
N LEU A 87 -6.87 5.22 7.97
CA LEU A 87 -6.35 5.88 6.77
C LEU A 87 -6.04 7.36 7.01
N ALA A 88 -6.95 8.09 7.67
CA ALA A 88 -6.75 9.51 7.95
C ALA A 88 -5.50 9.74 8.82
N TRP A 89 -5.32 8.95 9.86
CA TRP A 89 -4.12 8.99 10.69
C TRP A 89 -2.86 8.59 9.92
N ALA A 90 -2.91 7.52 9.13
CA ALA A 90 -1.77 7.07 8.34
C ALA A 90 -1.33 8.12 7.32
N ALA A 91 -2.29 8.76 6.64
CA ALA A 91 -2.03 9.86 5.71
C ALA A 91 -1.42 11.07 6.43
N GLY A 92 -1.98 11.46 7.59
CA GLY A 92 -1.46 12.57 8.40
C GLY A 92 -0.03 12.32 8.91
N ILE A 93 0.25 11.12 9.43
CA ILE A 93 1.59 10.70 9.88
C ILE A 93 2.57 10.68 8.71
N SER A 94 2.16 10.16 7.56
CA SER A 94 3.01 10.10 6.35
C SER A 94 3.35 11.50 5.83
N LEU A 95 2.37 12.41 5.83
CA LEU A 95 2.57 13.80 5.43
C LEU A 95 3.53 14.53 6.38
N GLN A 96 3.35 14.35 7.69
CA GLN A 96 4.26 14.88 8.72
C GLN A 96 5.68 14.32 8.52
N GLY A 97 5.82 13.02 8.28
CA GLY A 97 7.11 12.38 7.99
C GLY A 97 7.77 12.93 6.72
N LEU A 98 7.00 13.16 5.65
CA LEU A 98 7.48 13.79 4.43
C LEU A 98 8.00 15.20 4.68
N MET A 99 7.24 16.04 5.39
CA MET A 99 7.66 17.41 5.72
C MET A 99 8.91 17.42 6.59
N ALA A 100 8.98 16.55 7.60
CA ALA A 100 10.16 16.43 8.46
C ALA A 100 11.41 16.03 7.67
N LEU A 101 11.30 15.02 6.79
CA LEU A 101 12.42 14.61 5.93
C LEU A 101 12.83 15.74 4.98
N LEU A 102 11.88 16.49 4.43
CA LEU A 102 12.17 17.62 3.55
C LEU A 102 12.97 18.71 4.29
N PHE A 103 12.57 19.09 5.51
CA PHE A 103 13.31 20.07 6.31
C PHE A 103 14.69 19.58 6.74
N LEU A 104 14.84 18.28 7.05
CA LEU A 104 16.15 17.71 7.40
C LEU A 104 17.12 17.70 6.21
N ILE A 105 16.62 17.45 4.99
CA ILE A 105 17.42 17.52 3.77
C ILE A 105 17.80 18.98 3.48
N ASP A 106 16.82 19.90 3.55
CA ASP A 106 17.04 21.33 3.31
C ASP A 106 18.07 21.94 4.28
N ALA A 107 18.02 21.53 5.56
CA ALA A 107 19.00 21.93 6.58
C ALA A 107 20.39 21.26 6.42
N GLY A 108 20.59 20.40 5.42
CA GLY A 108 21.84 19.66 5.21
C GLY A 108 22.13 18.61 6.28
N LEU A 109 21.13 18.22 7.08
CA LEU A 109 21.27 17.22 8.16
C LEU A 109 21.11 15.78 7.66
N LEU A 110 20.58 15.60 6.44
CA LEU A 110 20.29 14.29 5.87
C LEU A 110 20.68 14.23 4.39
N ASP A 111 21.67 13.40 4.05
CA ASP A 111 22.05 13.08 2.66
C ASP A 111 21.75 11.62 2.35
N TRP A 112 20.45 11.32 2.17
CA TRP A 112 20.00 9.96 1.86
C TRP A 112 19.71 9.82 0.37
N PRO A 113 20.05 8.66 -0.24
CA PRO A 113 19.67 8.41 -1.62
C PRO A 113 18.15 8.41 -1.77
N GLN A 114 17.65 9.00 -2.86
CA GLN A 114 16.22 9.18 -3.15
C GLN A 114 15.41 7.89 -2.99
N LYS A 115 15.97 6.75 -3.43
CA LYS A 115 15.36 5.42 -3.29
C LYS A 115 15.09 5.06 -1.82
N ARG A 116 16.00 5.39 -0.91
CA ARG A 116 15.86 5.14 0.53
C ARG A 116 14.79 6.04 1.15
N LEU A 117 14.74 7.32 0.74
CA LEU A 117 13.69 8.25 1.19
C LEU A 117 12.30 7.74 0.81
N MET A 118 12.09 7.32 -0.43
CA MET A 118 10.82 6.78 -0.90
C MET A 118 10.44 5.46 -0.18
N ALA A 119 11.43 4.61 0.08
CA ALA A 119 11.20 3.38 0.83
C ALA A 119 10.76 3.65 2.28
N VAL A 120 11.41 4.60 2.97
CA VAL A 120 11.05 4.98 4.35
C VAL A 120 9.64 5.56 4.41
N LEU A 121 9.26 6.44 3.47
CA LEU A 121 7.90 6.99 3.40
C LEU A 121 6.85 5.90 3.15
N THR A 122 7.17 4.93 2.31
CA THR A 122 6.28 3.79 2.04
C THR A 122 6.10 2.93 3.29
N VAL A 123 7.19 2.62 4.00
CA VAL A 123 7.13 1.88 5.27
C VAL A 123 6.36 2.67 6.33
N LEU A 124 6.57 3.98 6.42
CA LEU A 124 5.86 4.84 7.36
C LEU A 124 4.34 4.80 7.13
N LEU A 125 3.90 4.90 5.87
CA LEU A 125 2.49 4.79 5.50
C LEU A 125 1.89 3.44 5.91
N LEU A 126 2.54 2.35 5.50
CA LEU A 126 2.02 1.00 5.77
C LEU A 126 2.05 0.65 7.27
N ALA A 127 3.13 1.00 7.97
CA ALA A 127 3.28 0.72 9.39
C ALA A 127 2.30 1.55 10.23
N SER A 128 2.17 2.85 9.94
CA SER A 128 1.21 3.71 10.65
C SER A 128 -0.22 3.24 10.45
N TYR A 129 -0.61 2.89 9.22
CA TYR A 129 -1.92 2.30 8.95
C TYR A 129 -2.16 1.00 9.74
N ALA A 130 -1.21 0.06 9.70
CA ALA A 130 -1.34 -1.22 10.40
C ALA A 130 -1.45 -1.05 11.93
N LEU A 131 -0.63 -0.16 12.50
CA LEU A 131 -0.63 0.12 13.95
C LEU A 131 -1.92 0.82 14.38
N VAL A 132 -2.34 1.85 13.66
CA VAL A 132 -3.57 2.60 14.01
C VAL A 132 -4.79 1.72 13.83
N ARG A 133 -4.90 1.00 12.70
CA ARG A 133 -6.01 0.05 12.48
C ARG A 133 -6.05 -1.01 13.57
N GLY A 134 -4.92 -1.63 13.90
CA GLY A 134 -4.84 -2.64 14.95
C GLY A 134 -5.23 -2.09 16.33
N GLY A 135 -4.79 -0.88 16.67
CA GLY A 135 -5.15 -0.20 17.91
C GLY A 135 -6.64 0.15 17.99
N LEU A 136 -7.22 0.68 16.91
CA LEU A 136 -8.65 0.98 16.82
C LEU A 136 -9.49 -0.30 16.89
N HIS A 137 -9.10 -1.35 16.18
CA HIS A 137 -9.82 -2.62 16.21
C HIS A 137 -9.84 -3.22 17.62
N ARG A 138 -8.70 -3.22 18.34
CA ARG A 138 -8.63 -3.68 19.75
C ARG A 138 -9.49 -2.86 20.72
N ARG A 139 -9.80 -1.60 20.39
CA ARG A 139 -10.56 -0.71 21.24
C ARG A 139 -12.07 -0.81 21.02
N TYR A 140 -12.49 -1.18 19.81
CA TYR A 140 -13.88 -1.11 19.36
C TYR A 140 -14.49 -2.46 18.96
N ALA A 141 -13.69 -3.52 18.84
CA ALA A 141 -14.14 -4.91 18.65
C ALA A 141 -14.12 -5.67 19.98
#